data_AF-A0A4V0I2K4-F1
#
_entry.id   AF-A0A4V0I2K4-F1
#
_cell.length_a   1.000
_cell.length_b   1.000
_cell.length_c   1.000
_cell.angle_alpha   90.00
_cell.angle_beta   90.00
_cell.angle_gamma   90.00
#
_symmetry.space_group_name_H-M   'P 1'
#
loop_
_entity.id
_entity.type
_entity.pdbx_description
1 polymer ?
#
loop_
_entity_poly.entity_id
_entity_poly.type
_entity_poly.pdbx_seq_one_letter_code
_entity_poly.pdbx_strand_id
1 'polypeptide(L)'
;MITPVIGRPGIQSGTSVTYRQVFKQPESVLYLPGGGVIDAAAQDPGNDDPLTLRGGLLMGRKTSGKKWLPSLIGKMITAALTSTGTSITLSAAAAAELVRRVGTSGTFKLTGPPTANGTARTVTVTYSAVNTSTGVVTITAVGVNEVQTLTFGAAATGGTMRLRVPKADGTMVTTDAITWNATDATWLAAINTALDGATGVVGGIVATGAAPDTALTFTFSGTGYAALPQPADLISVHTFPTSATTATVVRTTTGVDGRFVVGSFAQPTDGSEAPVSVVPSGSGIMMAAANARDVDFPQIPYSGLFDSSEIVDWPSDTGLQAWLVAQLNANGGRFEFDHLFANS
;
A
#
# COMPACT_ATOMS: atom_id res chain seq x y z
N MET A 1 1.52 -39.53 9.88
CA MET A 1 2.85 -39.85 10.43
C MET A 1 3.31 -38.61 11.21
N ILE A 2 3.52 -38.72 12.52
CA ILE A 2 4.06 -37.61 13.33
C ILE A 2 5.57 -37.63 13.11
N THR A 3 6.08 -36.71 12.30
CA THR A 3 7.53 -36.55 12.12
C THR A 3 8.04 -35.70 13.27
N PRO A 4 8.92 -36.21 14.15
CA PRO A 4 9.48 -35.40 15.23
C PRO A 4 10.28 -34.24 14.64
N VAL A 5 10.13 -33.05 15.23
CA VAL A 5 10.97 -31.90 14.89
C VAL A 5 12.39 -32.18 15.38
N ILE A 6 13.27 -32.59 14.47
CA ILE A 6 14.65 -32.93 14.78
C ILE A 6 15.41 -31.64 15.15
N GLY A 7 15.97 -31.59 16.37
CA GLY A 7 16.88 -30.51 16.79
C GLY A 7 16.45 -29.67 18.01
N ARG A 8 15.39 -30.06 18.74
CA ARG A 8 15.06 -29.50 20.06
C ARG A 8 15.12 -30.60 21.13
N PRO A 9 16.24 -30.77 21.87
CA PRO A 9 16.26 -31.64 23.03
C PRO A 9 15.29 -31.08 24.11
N GLY A 10 14.22 -31.80 24.43
CA GLY A 10 13.26 -31.42 25.48
C GLY A 10 11.85 -31.99 25.27
N ILE A 11 11.07 -32.13 26.35
CA ILE A 11 9.64 -32.48 26.26
C ILE A 11 8.91 -31.22 25.78
N GLN A 12 8.40 -31.26 24.56
CA GLN A 12 7.56 -30.21 23.99
C GLN A 12 6.22 -30.80 23.59
N SER A 13 5.21 -29.93 23.52
CA SER A 13 3.94 -30.27 22.90
C SER A 13 4.20 -30.73 21.46
N GLY A 14 3.62 -31.84 21.05
CA GLY A 14 3.81 -32.37 19.69
C GLY A 14 3.36 -31.35 18.65
N THR A 15 4.28 -30.93 17.79
CA THR A 15 3.99 -30.06 16.65
C THR A 15 3.82 -30.90 15.40
N SER A 16 2.71 -30.70 14.68
CA SER A 16 2.48 -31.34 13.39
C SER A 16 3.26 -30.58 12.32
N VAL A 17 4.20 -31.25 11.66
CA VAL A 17 4.91 -30.68 10.51
C VAL A 17 4.22 -31.14 9.23
N THR A 18 3.67 -30.19 8.48
CA THR A 18 3.03 -30.47 7.19
C THR A 18 4.03 -30.25 6.07
N TYR A 19 4.34 -31.31 5.32
CA TYR A 19 5.14 -31.20 4.10
C TYR A 19 4.39 -30.38 3.05
N ARG A 20 5.04 -29.38 2.47
CA ARG A 20 4.50 -28.58 1.37
C ARG A 20 5.24 -28.85 0.07
N GLN A 21 4.51 -29.12 -0.99
CA GLN A 21 5.05 -29.28 -2.33
C GLN A 21 4.89 -27.96 -3.11
N VAL A 22 5.83 -27.05 -2.88
CA VAL A 22 5.81 -25.69 -3.44
C VAL A 22 5.95 -25.69 -4.97
N PHE A 23 6.62 -26.69 -5.53
CA PHE A 23 6.85 -26.83 -6.97
C PHE A 23 6.13 -28.05 -7.53
N LYS A 24 5.41 -27.90 -8.65
CA LYS A 24 4.72 -29.01 -9.32
C LYS A 24 5.69 -30.02 -9.95
N GLN A 25 6.87 -29.53 -10.35
CA GLN A 25 7.96 -30.32 -10.92
C GLN A 25 9.22 -30.11 -10.06
N PRO A 26 9.35 -30.81 -8.92
CA PRO A 26 10.48 -30.61 -8.01
C PRO A 26 11.85 -30.88 -8.67
N GLU A 27 11.90 -31.71 -9.71
CA GLU A 27 13.09 -32.04 -10.49
C GLU A 27 13.59 -30.92 -11.41
N SER A 28 12.74 -29.95 -11.77
CA SER A 28 13.10 -28.84 -12.67
C SER A 28 13.48 -27.56 -11.92
N VAL A 29 13.52 -27.61 -10.58
CA VAL A 29 13.89 -26.47 -9.73
C VAL A 29 15.39 -26.23 -9.82
N LEU A 30 15.77 -24.98 -10.13
CA LEU A 30 17.16 -24.56 -10.08
C LEU A 30 17.40 -23.72 -8.82
N TYR A 31 18.56 -23.94 -8.20
CA TYR A 31 18.96 -23.31 -6.96
C TYR A 31 20.15 -22.39 -7.17
N LEU A 32 20.17 -21.27 -6.44
CA LEU A 32 21.30 -20.33 -6.50
C LEU A 32 22.59 -21.02 -6.05
N PRO A 33 23.68 -20.89 -6.81
CA PRO A 33 24.96 -21.48 -6.43
C PRO A 33 25.47 -20.83 -5.13
N GLY A 34 25.94 -21.67 -4.20
CA GLY A 34 26.50 -21.22 -2.92
C GLY A 34 25.48 -20.92 -1.82
N GLY A 35 24.18 -21.02 -2.10
CA GLY A 35 23.14 -20.79 -1.10
C GLY A 35 23.19 -19.40 -0.47
N GLY A 36 22.74 -19.29 0.77
CA GLY A 36 22.77 -18.04 1.54
C GLY A 36 22.62 -18.28 3.03
N VAL A 37 22.31 -17.21 3.76
CA VAL A 37 22.17 -17.25 5.22
C VAL A 37 20.86 -16.57 5.60
N ILE A 38 20.00 -17.28 6.34
CA ILE A 38 18.79 -16.74 6.94
C ILE A 38 19.20 -16.03 8.23
N ASP A 39 18.73 -14.80 8.38
CA ASP A 39 18.99 -14.00 9.57
C ASP A 39 18.32 -14.63 10.80
N ALA A 40 19.02 -14.60 11.92
CA ALA A 40 18.52 -15.03 13.22
C ALA A 40 17.14 -14.46 13.61
N ALA A 41 16.78 -13.30 13.08
CA ALA A 41 15.51 -12.64 13.30
C ALA A 41 14.36 -13.21 12.44
N ALA A 42 14.55 -14.25 11.61
CA ALA A 42 13.48 -14.79 10.78
C ALA A 42 12.41 -15.50 11.63
N GLN A 43 11.14 -15.19 11.36
CA GLN A 43 9.98 -15.90 11.94
C GLN A 43 8.84 -15.97 10.91
N ASP A 44 8.06 -17.04 10.96
CA ASP A 44 6.83 -17.19 10.18
C ASP A 44 5.62 -16.95 11.10
N PRO A 45 5.09 -15.72 11.18
CA PRO A 45 4.02 -15.39 12.12
C PRO A 45 2.69 -16.09 11.79
N GLY A 46 2.53 -16.61 10.58
CA GLY A 46 1.35 -17.38 10.20
C GLY A 46 1.44 -18.86 10.55
N ASN A 47 2.52 -19.30 11.17
CA ASN A 47 2.74 -20.69 11.59
C ASN A 47 2.53 -20.84 13.11
N ASP A 48 1.98 -21.98 13.52
CA ASP A 48 1.79 -22.32 14.95
C ASP A 48 3.13 -22.51 15.68
N ASP A 49 4.18 -22.90 14.94
CA ASP A 49 5.57 -22.82 15.38
C ASP A 49 6.31 -21.72 14.60
N PRO A 50 6.35 -20.48 15.10
CA PRO A 50 6.91 -19.33 14.37
C PRO A 50 8.40 -19.47 14.04
N LEU A 51 9.11 -20.38 14.72
CA LEU A 51 10.51 -20.68 14.46
C LEU A 51 10.72 -21.67 13.32
N THR A 52 9.66 -22.29 12.80
CA THR A 52 9.75 -23.14 11.61
C THR A 52 9.23 -22.35 10.41
N LEU A 53 10.12 -21.98 9.50
CA LEU A 53 9.76 -21.29 8.27
C LEU A 53 9.17 -22.31 7.30
N ARG A 54 7.87 -22.20 7.00
CA ARG A 54 7.17 -23.18 6.14
C ARG A 54 7.67 -23.10 4.70
N GLY A 55 7.64 -24.23 4.00
CA GLY A 55 7.80 -24.25 2.54
C GLY A 55 6.82 -23.28 1.87
N GLY A 56 7.28 -22.52 0.89
CA GLY A 56 6.47 -21.52 0.19
C GLY A 56 6.44 -20.15 0.87
N LEU A 57 7.09 -19.98 2.03
CA LEU A 57 7.24 -18.65 2.64
C LEU A 57 8.08 -17.74 1.76
N LEU A 58 7.55 -16.56 1.46
CA LEU A 58 8.23 -15.55 0.63
C LEU A 58 9.44 -14.96 1.36
N MET A 59 10.60 -15.02 0.72
CA MET A 59 11.88 -14.60 1.28
C MET A 59 12.49 -13.46 0.46
N GLY A 60 13.06 -12.50 1.18
CA GLY A 60 13.73 -11.33 0.63
C GLY A 60 15.09 -11.13 1.26
N ARG A 61 15.92 -10.33 0.60
CA ARG A 61 17.32 -10.14 1.02
C ARG A 61 17.50 -8.76 1.65
N LYS A 62 17.92 -8.72 2.91
CA LYS A 62 18.19 -7.47 3.62
C LYS A 62 19.22 -6.62 2.88
N THR A 63 19.08 -5.30 2.98
CA THR A 63 20.04 -4.35 2.39
C THR A 63 21.41 -4.51 3.06
N SER A 64 21.41 -4.53 4.41
CA SER A 64 22.60 -4.71 5.25
C SER A 64 22.78 -6.18 5.63
N GLY A 65 24.03 -6.66 5.64
CA GLY A 65 24.38 -8.05 5.96
C GLY A 65 23.99 -9.08 4.90
N LYS A 66 23.14 -8.72 3.93
CA LYS A 66 22.74 -9.55 2.78
C LYS A 66 22.14 -10.90 3.16
N LYS A 67 21.64 -11.02 4.39
CA LYS A 67 20.93 -12.19 4.91
C LYS A 67 19.47 -12.19 4.45
N TRP A 68 18.85 -13.35 4.53
CA TRP A 68 17.48 -13.60 4.11
C TRP A 68 16.51 -13.48 5.28
N LEU A 69 15.38 -12.83 5.04
CA LEU A 69 14.26 -12.71 5.98
C LEU A 69 12.94 -12.88 5.24
N PRO A 70 11.87 -13.30 5.93
CA PRO A 70 10.52 -13.27 5.37
C PRO A 70 10.17 -11.87 4.88
N SER A 71 9.71 -11.77 3.62
CA SER A 71 9.43 -10.48 2.98
C SER A 71 8.12 -9.85 3.44
N LEU A 72 7.21 -10.67 3.94
CA LEU A 72 5.92 -10.23 4.44
C LEU A 72 5.92 -10.33 5.97
N ILE A 73 5.39 -9.29 6.62
CA ILE A 73 4.99 -9.33 8.03
C ILE A 73 3.59 -9.96 8.13
N GLY A 74 2.73 -9.67 7.15
CA GLY A 74 1.41 -10.25 7.02
C GLY A 74 0.60 -9.55 5.95
N LYS A 75 -0.72 -9.73 6.01
CA LYS A 75 -1.69 -9.09 5.10
C LYS A 75 -2.86 -8.50 5.86
N MET A 76 -3.53 -7.51 5.25
CA MET A 76 -4.75 -6.93 5.79
C MET A 76 -5.90 -7.95 5.75
N ILE A 77 -6.60 -8.16 6.87
CA ILE A 77 -7.57 -9.27 7.00
C ILE A 77 -9.05 -8.88 7.10
N THR A 78 -9.41 -7.64 7.46
CA THR A 78 -10.80 -7.30 7.80
C THR A 78 -11.49 -6.43 6.75
N ALA A 79 -10.91 -5.29 6.40
CA ALA A 79 -11.53 -4.31 5.50
C ALA A 79 -10.49 -3.59 4.63
N ALA A 80 -10.93 -3.12 3.47
CA ALA A 80 -10.13 -2.26 2.61
C ALA A 80 -9.83 -0.94 3.35
N LEU A 81 -8.62 -0.42 3.17
CA LEU A 81 -8.29 0.91 3.66
C LEU A 81 -9.01 1.94 2.79
N THR A 82 -9.77 2.82 3.42
CA THR A 82 -10.41 3.96 2.74
C THR A 82 -9.40 5.07 2.48
N SER A 83 -9.74 6.06 1.64
CA SER A 83 -8.79 7.12 1.25
C SER A 83 -8.28 7.94 2.46
N THR A 84 -9.09 8.07 3.51
CA THR A 84 -8.75 8.81 4.74
C THR A 84 -8.57 7.90 5.96
N GLY A 85 -8.50 6.58 5.77
CA GLY A 85 -8.43 5.62 6.87
C GLY A 85 -7.15 5.76 7.69
N THR A 86 -7.28 5.63 9.01
CA THR A 86 -6.17 5.77 9.98
C THR A 86 -5.86 4.47 10.73
N SER A 87 -6.38 3.35 10.25
CA SER A 87 -6.14 2.05 10.85
C SER A 87 -6.19 0.94 9.82
N ILE A 88 -5.34 -0.06 9.99
CA ILE A 88 -5.45 -1.35 9.32
C ILE A 88 -5.51 -2.47 10.35
N THR A 89 -6.01 -3.63 9.94
CA THR A 89 -6.05 -4.82 10.80
C THR A 89 -5.25 -5.94 10.15
N LEU A 90 -4.20 -6.37 10.84
CA LEU A 90 -3.43 -7.58 10.56
C LEU A 90 -3.93 -8.72 11.45
N SER A 91 -3.41 -9.94 11.30
CA SER A 91 -3.58 -10.96 12.34
C SER A 91 -2.82 -10.56 13.61
N ALA A 92 -3.26 -11.05 14.78
CA ALA A 92 -2.58 -10.81 16.06
C ALA A 92 -1.09 -11.20 16.00
N ALA A 93 -0.77 -12.33 15.37
CA ALA A 93 0.60 -12.81 15.19
C ALA A 93 1.42 -11.91 14.24
N ALA A 94 0.83 -11.45 13.13
CA ALA A 94 1.49 -10.50 12.22
C ALA A 94 1.72 -9.13 12.89
N ALA A 95 0.79 -8.68 13.75
CA ALA A 95 0.98 -7.45 14.52
C ALA A 95 2.08 -7.60 15.59
N ALA A 96 2.16 -8.75 16.26
CA ALA A 96 3.28 -9.06 17.15
C ALA A 96 4.63 -9.08 16.40
N GLU A 97 4.64 -9.62 15.19
CA GLU A 97 5.81 -9.63 14.32
C GLU A 97 6.21 -8.23 13.84
N LEU A 98 5.25 -7.36 13.52
CA LEU A 98 5.51 -5.95 13.23
C LEU A 98 6.24 -5.27 14.41
N VAL A 99 5.74 -5.49 15.63
CA VAL A 99 6.35 -4.93 16.84
C VAL A 99 7.76 -5.48 17.06
N ARG A 100 7.99 -6.76 16.80
CA ARG A 100 9.30 -7.38 16.96
C ARG A 100 10.33 -6.88 15.93
N ARG A 101 9.92 -6.69 14.67
CA ARG A 101 10.83 -6.29 13.58
C ARG A 101 11.08 -4.79 13.50
N VAL A 102 10.08 -3.98 13.83
CA VAL A 102 10.10 -2.53 13.61
C VAL A 102 9.92 -1.75 14.91
N GLY A 103 9.06 -2.23 15.81
CA GLY A 103 8.79 -1.59 17.10
C GLY A 103 7.30 -1.28 17.30
N THR A 104 6.96 -0.63 18.41
CA THR A 104 5.57 -0.22 18.71
C THR A 104 5.09 0.98 17.89
N SER A 105 6.03 1.67 17.23
CA SER A 105 5.83 2.80 16.31
C SER A 105 6.93 2.80 15.26
N GLY A 106 6.68 3.35 14.07
CA GLY A 106 7.70 3.44 13.03
C GLY A 106 7.10 3.48 11.63
N THR A 107 7.77 2.84 10.67
CA THR A 107 7.29 2.73 9.29
C THR A 107 7.35 1.30 8.77
N PHE A 108 6.39 0.95 7.92
CA PHE A 108 6.36 -0.30 7.16
C PHE A 108 5.91 -0.01 5.72
N LYS A 109 6.07 -0.96 4.80
CA LYS A 109 5.54 -0.83 3.43
C LYS A 109 4.21 -1.53 3.31
N LEU A 110 3.23 -0.86 2.71
CA LEU A 110 1.96 -1.43 2.33
C LEU A 110 1.91 -1.59 0.81
N THR A 111 1.68 -2.81 0.35
CA THR A 111 1.59 -3.12 -1.08
C THR A 111 0.24 -3.72 -1.42
N GLY A 112 -0.43 -3.13 -2.40
CA GLY A 112 -1.70 -3.60 -2.94
C GLY A 112 -2.36 -2.56 -3.84
N PRO A 113 -3.37 -2.94 -4.62
CA PRO A 113 -4.06 -1.98 -5.46
C PRO A 113 -5.07 -1.14 -4.66
N PRO A 114 -5.37 0.09 -5.12
CA PRO A 114 -6.44 0.91 -4.51
C PRO A 114 -7.85 0.34 -4.69
N THR A 115 -8.04 -0.49 -5.72
CA THR A 115 -9.31 -1.13 -6.09
C THR A 115 -9.06 -2.59 -6.44
N ALA A 116 -10.06 -3.45 -6.26
CA ALA A 116 -9.94 -4.88 -6.58
C ALA A 116 -9.51 -5.10 -8.04
N ASN A 117 -8.59 -6.03 -8.25
CA ASN A 117 -7.95 -6.37 -9.53
C ASN A 117 -7.24 -5.18 -10.20
N GLY A 118 -6.97 -4.10 -9.46
CA GLY A 118 -6.26 -2.93 -9.98
C GLY A 118 -4.74 -3.15 -10.03
N THR A 119 -4.01 -2.16 -10.53
CA THR A 119 -2.54 -2.18 -10.49
C THR A 119 -2.05 -2.01 -9.05
N ALA A 120 -1.28 -2.97 -8.55
CA ALA A 120 -0.68 -2.88 -7.23
C ALA A 120 0.30 -1.70 -7.15
N ARG A 121 0.31 -1.02 -6.00
CA ARG A 121 1.30 0.00 -5.66
C ARG A 121 1.88 -0.29 -4.28
N THR A 122 3.07 0.25 -4.03
CA THR A 122 3.75 0.16 -2.73
C THR A 122 3.90 1.55 -2.14
N VAL A 123 3.48 1.74 -0.89
CA VAL A 123 3.61 3.01 -0.16
C VAL A 123 4.25 2.75 1.20
N THR A 124 5.11 3.66 1.65
CA THR A 124 5.64 3.62 3.02
C THR A 124 4.62 4.27 3.95
N VAL A 125 4.15 3.51 4.94
CA VAL A 125 3.12 3.90 5.90
C VAL A 125 3.78 4.16 7.25
N THR A 126 3.44 5.29 7.88
CA THR A 126 3.85 5.60 9.25
C THR A 126 2.77 5.15 10.23
N TYR A 127 3.17 4.54 11.34
CA TYR A 127 2.28 4.08 12.39
C TYR A 127 2.77 4.50 13.77
N SER A 128 1.81 4.74 14.67
CA SER A 128 2.06 5.28 16.01
C SER A 128 1.76 4.28 17.13
N ALA A 129 0.97 3.24 16.85
CA ALA A 129 0.61 2.23 17.82
C ALA A 129 0.23 0.91 17.15
N VAL A 130 0.46 -0.20 17.86
CA VAL A 130 0.06 -1.55 17.46
C VAL A 130 -0.63 -2.24 18.63
N ASN A 131 -1.84 -2.73 18.43
CA ASN A 131 -2.53 -3.63 19.35
C ASN A 131 -2.26 -5.07 18.91
N THR A 132 -1.33 -5.75 19.58
CA THR A 132 -0.94 -7.13 19.22
C THR A 132 -2.00 -8.17 19.57
N SER A 133 -2.98 -7.85 20.42
CA SER A 133 -4.08 -8.76 20.75
C SER A 133 -5.17 -8.76 19.69
N THR A 134 -5.47 -7.59 19.10
CA THR A 134 -6.51 -7.45 18.06
C THR A 134 -5.97 -7.35 16.65
N GLY A 135 -4.66 -7.12 16.49
CA GLY A 135 -4.01 -6.91 15.20
C GLY A 135 -4.19 -5.51 14.60
N VAL A 136 -4.83 -4.59 15.33
CA VAL A 136 -5.07 -3.21 14.84
C VAL A 136 -3.77 -2.41 14.91
N VAL A 137 -3.40 -1.82 13.77
CA VAL A 137 -2.27 -0.90 13.63
C VAL A 137 -2.82 0.49 13.36
N THR A 138 -2.48 1.45 14.23
CA THR A 138 -2.88 2.86 14.07
C THR A 138 -1.88 3.55 13.16
N ILE A 139 -2.35 3.99 12.00
CA ILE A 139 -1.52 4.59 10.95
C ILE A 139 -1.89 6.07 10.75
N THR A 140 -0.92 6.84 10.28
CA THR A 140 -1.23 8.12 9.64
C THR A 140 -1.95 7.83 8.32
N ALA A 141 -2.99 8.62 8.01
CA ALA A 141 -3.70 8.49 6.74
C ALA A 141 -2.70 8.56 5.57
N VAL A 142 -2.79 7.59 4.67
CA VAL A 142 -1.83 7.44 3.56
C VAL A 142 -2.14 8.42 2.44
N GLY A 143 -3.42 8.70 2.23
CA GLY A 143 -3.86 9.59 1.19
C GLY A 143 -3.74 11.06 1.58
N VAL A 144 -3.55 11.91 0.57
CA VAL A 144 -3.32 13.34 0.72
C VAL A 144 -4.31 14.07 -0.16
N ASN A 145 -4.99 15.08 0.39
CA ASN A 145 -5.89 15.92 -0.38
C ASN A 145 -5.11 16.74 -1.40
N GLU A 146 -5.66 16.87 -2.61
CA GLU A 146 -5.14 17.84 -3.56
C GLU A 146 -5.42 19.26 -3.07
N VAL A 147 -4.44 20.14 -3.28
CA VAL A 147 -4.59 21.59 -3.05
C VAL A 147 -4.11 22.31 -4.30
N GLN A 148 -4.95 23.23 -4.80
CA GLN A 148 -4.61 24.10 -5.91
C GLN A 148 -4.77 25.56 -5.48
N THR A 149 -3.84 26.41 -5.88
CA THR A 149 -3.91 27.86 -5.62
C THR A 149 -4.08 28.59 -6.94
N LEU A 150 -5.13 29.40 -7.02
CA LEU A 150 -5.43 30.30 -8.13
C LEU A 150 -5.06 31.72 -7.71
N THR A 151 -4.32 32.43 -8.56
CA THR A 151 -3.97 33.84 -8.35
C THR A 151 -4.41 34.65 -9.57
N PHE A 152 -5.19 35.71 -9.35
CA PHE A 152 -5.56 36.64 -10.41
C PHE A 152 -4.39 37.57 -10.75
N GLY A 153 -4.27 37.95 -12.02
CA GLY A 153 -3.27 38.93 -12.46
C GLY A 153 -3.55 40.36 -11.98
N ALA A 154 -4.79 40.64 -11.56
CA ALA A 154 -5.20 41.87 -10.91
C ALA A 154 -6.40 41.59 -10.00
N ALA A 155 -6.53 42.35 -8.91
CA ALA A 155 -7.63 42.21 -7.98
C ALA A 155 -8.98 42.43 -8.67
N ALA A 156 -9.94 41.55 -8.42
CA ALA A 156 -11.29 41.67 -8.92
C ALA A 156 -12.02 42.85 -8.27
N THR A 157 -12.61 43.74 -9.08
CA THR A 157 -13.32 44.95 -8.59
C THR A 157 -14.83 44.92 -8.81
N GLY A 158 -15.35 43.84 -9.42
CA GLY A 158 -16.76 43.73 -9.78
C GLY A 158 -17.06 42.58 -10.74
N GLY A 159 -18.26 42.57 -11.29
CA GLY A 159 -18.65 41.65 -12.37
C GLY A 159 -19.06 40.25 -11.91
N THR A 160 -18.92 39.29 -12.81
CA THR A 160 -19.33 37.89 -12.59
C THR A 160 -18.20 36.96 -12.98
N MET A 161 -17.91 35.99 -12.12
CA MET A 161 -16.94 34.94 -12.37
C MET A 161 -17.64 33.61 -12.67
N ARG A 162 -17.00 32.77 -13.50
CA ARG A 162 -17.31 31.34 -13.59
C ARG A 162 -16.00 30.55 -13.54
N LEU A 163 -16.01 29.44 -12.82
CA LEU A 163 -14.86 28.55 -12.70
C LEU A 163 -15.12 27.27 -13.49
N ARG A 164 -14.09 26.70 -14.11
CA ARG A 164 -14.10 25.34 -14.63
C ARG A 164 -13.38 24.44 -13.63
N VAL A 165 -14.06 23.43 -13.12
CA VAL A 165 -13.60 22.56 -12.03
C VAL A 165 -13.87 21.09 -12.34
N PRO A 166 -13.12 20.13 -11.76
CA PRO A 166 -13.40 18.72 -11.97
C PRO A 166 -14.57 18.23 -11.11
N LYS A 167 -15.36 17.33 -11.66
CA LYS A 167 -16.31 16.46 -10.95
C LYS A 167 -15.58 15.26 -10.35
N ALA A 168 -16.21 14.59 -9.39
CA ALA A 168 -15.69 13.36 -8.78
C ALA A 168 -15.48 12.21 -9.78
N ASP A 169 -16.17 12.25 -10.93
CA ASP A 169 -15.98 11.29 -12.04
C ASP A 169 -14.78 11.64 -12.96
N GLY A 170 -14.08 12.74 -12.67
CA GLY A 170 -12.94 13.24 -13.43
C GLY A 170 -13.28 14.12 -14.64
N THR A 171 -14.56 14.31 -14.97
CA THR A 171 -14.99 15.24 -16.03
C THR A 171 -14.93 16.68 -15.53
N MET A 172 -14.77 17.66 -16.43
CA MET A 172 -14.75 19.07 -16.06
C MET A 172 -16.14 19.69 -16.23
N VAL A 173 -16.52 20.56 -15.29
CA VAL A 173 -17.79 21.29 -15.29
C VAL A 173 -17.54 22.77 -15.04
N THR A 174 -18.37 23.62 -15.65
CA THR A 174 -18.35 25.06 -15.38
C THR A 174 -19.39 25.39 -14.32
N THR A 175 -19.02 26.20 -13.33
CA THR A 175 -19.94 26.66 -12.30
C THR A 175 -21.01 27.58 -12.86
N ASP A 176 -22.10 27.73 -12.10
CA ASP A 176 -23.01 28.86 -12.29
C ASP A 176 -22.30 30.20 -12.11
N ALA A 177 -22.98 31.28 -12.50
CA ALA A 177 -22.48 32.65 -12.36
C ALA A 177 -22.25 33.00 -10.89
N ILE A 178 -21.02 33.40 -10.55
CA ILE A 178 -20.63 33.86 -9.23
C ILE A 178 -20.52 35.38 -9.28
N THR A 179 -21.52 36.08 -8.77
CA THR A 179 -21.49 37.55 -8.70
C THR A 179 -20.46 38.01 -7.68
N TRP A 180 -19.59 38.94 -8.07
CA TRP A 180 -18.61 39.54 -7.17
C TRP A 180 -19.29 40.29 -6.02
N ASN A 181 -18.68 40.27 -4.84
CA ASN A 181 -19.11 41.04 -3.69
C ASN A 181 -17.92 41.68 -2.99
N ALA A 182 -18.04 42.95 -2.61
CA ALA A 182 -17.00 43.69 -1.89
C ALA A 182 -16.70 43.12 -0.49
N THR A 183 -17.62 42.31 0.06
CA THR A 183 -17.39 41.58 1.29
C THR A 183 -16.82 40.21 0.97
N ASP A 184 -15.53 40.02 1.26
CA ASP A 184 -14.77 38.80 0.96
C ASP A 184 -15.48 37.52 1.44
N ALA A 185 -15.99 37.52 2.67
CA ALA A 185 -16.71 36.38 3.23
C ALA A 185 -17.98 36.03 2.43
N THR A 186 -18.72 37.05 1.98
CA THR A 186 -19.94 36.86 1.17
C THR A 186 -19.59 36.30 -0.19
N TRP A 187 -18.54 36.82 -0.83
CA TRP A 187 -18.13 36.32 -2.14
C TRP A 187 -17.55 34.90 -2.04
N LEU A 188 -16.76 34.61 -1.01
CA LEU A 188 -16.24 33.26 -0.76
C LEU A 188 -17.36 32.24 -0.51
N ALA A 189 -18.42 32.63 0.20
CA ALA A 189 -19.61 31.80 0.37
C ALA A 189 -20.32 31.53 -0.96
N ALA A 190 -20.43 32.54 -1.83
CA ALA A 190 -21.00 32.38 -3.17
C ALA A 190 -20.14 31.46 -4.06
N ILE A 191 -18.80 31.56 -3.98
CA ILE A 191 -17.88 30.66 -4.68
C ILE A 191 -18.12 29.22 -4.24
N ASN A 192 -18.11 28.94 -2.94
CA ASN A 192 -18.31 27.58 -2.42
C ASN A 192 -19.70 27.03 -2.79
N THR A 193 -20.75 27.85 -2.73
CA THR A 193 -22.10 27.45 -3.17
C THR A 193 -22.12 27.06 -4.65
N ALA A 194 -21.43 27.80 -5.51
CA ALA A 194 -21.36 27.49 -6.94
C ALA A 194 -20.50 26.25 -7.24
N LEU A 195 -19.45 25.99 -6.46
CA LEU A 195 -18.66 24.75 -6.54
C LEU A 195 -19.51 23.54 -6.16
N ASP A 196 -20.25 23.61 -5.05
CA ASP A 196 -21.14 22.55 -4.59
C ASP A 196 -22.23 22.25 -5.62
N GLY A 197 -22.85 23.30 -6.18
CA GLY A 197 -23.86 23.16 -7.23
C GLY A 197 -23.33 22.53 -8.51
N ALA A 198 -22.13 22.92 -8.95
CA ALA A 198 -21.53 22.41 -10.19
C ALA A 198 -21.06 20.96 -10.07
N THR A 199 -20.45 20.62 -8.93
CA THR A 199 -19.91 19.28 -8.67
C THR A 199 -20.98 18.30 -8.21
N GLY A 200 -22.08 18.79 -7.64
CA GLY A 200 -23.10 17.96 -6.99
C GLY A 200 -22.65 17.40 -5.63
N VAL A 201 -21.52 17.88 -5.10
CA VAL A 201 -20.94 17.40 -3.84
C VAL A 201 -20.71 18.58 -2.91
N VAL A 202 -21.51 18.67 -1.85
CA VAL A 202 -21.35 19.70 -0.82
C VAL A 202 -19.99 19.56 -0.14
N GLY A 203 -19.18 20.62 -0.16
CA GLY A 203 -17.82 20.61 0.38
C GLY A 203 -16.86 19.68 -0.38
N GLY A 204 -17.19 19.31 -1.62
CA GLY A 204 -16.33 18.53 -2.50
C GLY A 204 -14.98 19.21 -2.70
N ILE A 205 -15.06 20.44 -3.20
CA ILE A 205 -13.94 21.37 -3.38
C ILE A 205 -14.23 22.60 -2.53
N VAL A 206 -13.38 22.87 -1.55
CA VAL A 206 -13.54 24.01 -0.65
C VAL A 206 -12.59 25.12 -1.06
N ALA A 207 -13.13 26.26 -1.46
CA ALA A 207 -12.38 27.48 -1.72
C ALA A 207 -12.19 28.29 -0.44
N THR A 208 -10.97 28.78 -0.23
CA THR A 208 -10.58 29.64 0.89
C THR A 208 -9.70 30.78 0.39
N GLY A 209 -9.67 31.90 1.11
CA GLY A 209 -8.81 33.04 0.79
C GLY A 209 -9.11 34.22 1.70
N ALA A 210 -8.06 34.88 2.21
CA ALA A 210 -8.21 36.11 3.00
C ALA A 210 -8.53 37.33 2.12
N ALA A 211 -8.12 37.28 0.85
CA ALA A 211 -8.37 38.26 -0.20
C ALA A 211 -8.78 37.49 -1.47
N PRO A 212 -10.04 36.99 -1.54
CA PRO A 212 -10.52 36.15 -2.65
C PRO A 212 -10.54 36.86 -3.99
N ASP A 213 -10.42 38.19 -4.00
CA ASP A 213 -10.22 39.05 -5.17
C ASP A 213 -8.84 38.95 -5.78
N THR A 214 -7.86 38.48 -5.02
CA THR A 214 -6.48 38.33 -5.43
C THR A 214 -6.10 36.86 -5.59
N ALA A 215 -6.43 36.02 -4.61
CA ALA A 215 -6.06 34.61 -4.63
C ALA A 215 -7.07 33.71 -3.89
N LEU A 216 -7.21 32.48 -4.39
CA LEU A 216 -8.05 31.43 -3.84
C LEU A 216 -7.24 30.14 -3.71
N THR A 217 -7.37 29.49 -2.56
CA THR A 217 -6.87 28.13 -2.33
C THR A 217 -8.04 27.16 -2.32
N PHE A 218 -8.01 26.22 -3.25
CA PHE A 218 -8.98 25.15 -3.40
C PHE A 218 -8.43 23.87 -2.77
N THR A 219 -9.14 23.31 -1.79
CA THR A 219 -8.83 22.03 -1.17
C THR A 219 -9.85 20.99 -1.59
N PHE A 220 -9.39 19.87 -2.11
CA PHE A 220 -10.21 18.76 -2.58
C PHE A 220 -10.42 17.77 -1.43
N SER A 221 -11.52 17.90 -0.71
CA SER A 221 -11.70 17.30 0.62
C SER A 221 -13.03 16.59 0.86
N GLY A 222 -14.01 16.73 -0.03
CA GLY A 222 -15.30 16.05 0.12
C GLY A 222 -15.35 14.66 -0.52
N THR A 223 -16.52 14.04 -0.47
CA THR A 223 -16.75 12.70 -1.05
C THR A 223 -16.40 12.66 -2.53
N GLY A 224 -15.59 11.67 -2.95
CA GLY A 224 -15.11 11.57 -4.32
C GLY A 224 -13.89 12.44 -4.65
N TYR A 225 -13.41 13.24 -3.70
CA TYR A 225 -12.25 14.13 -3.85
C TYR A 225 -11.17 13.88 -2.81
N ALA A 226 -11.57 13.68 -1.55
CA ALA A 226 -10.68 13.55 -0.41
C ALA A 226 -9.67 12.42 -0.59
N ALA A 227 -8.38 12.77 -0.50
CA ALA A 227 -7.27 11.82 -0.56
C ALA A 227 -7.33 10.93 -1.83
N LEU A 228 -7.68 11.55 -2.95
CA LEU A 228 -7.72 10.93 -4.27
C LEU A 228 -6.97 11.79 -5.30
N PRO A 229 -6.29 11.15 -6.27
CA PRO A 229 -5.72 11.87 -7.41
C PRO A 229 -6.83 12.60 -8.19
N GLN A 230 -6.57 13.86 -8.53
CA GLN A 230 -7.48 14.65 -9.36
C GLN A 230 -7.05 14.60 -10.84
N PRO A 231 -7.93 14.98 -11.79
CA PRO A 231 -7.57 15.08 -13.19
C PRO A 231 -6.32 15.93 -13.45
N ALA A 232 -5.65 15.68 -14.58
CA ALA A 232 -4.48 16.46 -14.98
C ALA A 232 -4.84 17.94 -15.21
N ASP A 233 -6.03 18.21 -15.74
CA ASP A 233 -6.62 19.54 -15.89
C ASP A 233 -6.81 20.19 -14.51
N LEU A 234 -6.18 21.36 -14.31
CA LEU A 234 -6.37 22.17 -13.12
C LEU A 234 -7.69 22.95 -13.17
N ILE A 235 -8.13 23.44 -12.02
CA ILE A 235 -9.16 24.47 -11.96
C ILE A 235 -8.71 25.66 -12.82
N SER A 236 -9.65 26.28 -13.51
CA SER A 236 -9.37 27.49 -14.29
C SER A 236 -10.53 28.48 -14.24
N VAL A 237 -10.24 29.75 -14.54
CA VAL A 237 -11.26 30.78 -14.69
C VAL A 237 -11.85 30.67 -16.08
N HIS A 238 -13.13 30.32 -16.17
CA HIS A 238 -13.87 30.27 -17.43
C HIS A 238 -14.35 31.66 -17.85
N THR A 239 -14.84 32.44 -16.88
CA THR A 239 -15.27 33.82 -17.09
C THR A 239 -14.66 34.67 -15.99
N PHE A 240 -13.91 35.70 -16.38
CA PHE A 240 -13.22 36.57 -15.44
C PHE A 240 -14.16 37.63 -14.85
N PRO A 241 -14.00 37.96 -13.55
CA PRO A 241 -14.62 39.16 -12.98
C PRO A 241 -13.98 40.43 -13.58
N THR A 242 -14.58 41.59 -13.33
CA THR A 242 -14.07 42.88 -13.79
C THR A 242 -12.65 43.14 -13.24
N SER A 243 -11.80 43.78 -14.05
CA SER A 243 -10.38 44.10 -13.80
C SER A 243 -9.41 42.92 -13.87
N ALA A 244 -9.85 41.68 -13.64
CA ALA A 244 -9.01 40.50 -13.88
C ALA A 244 -9.17 40.04 -15.34
N THR A 245 -8.06 39.75 -16.02
CA THR A 245 -8.08 39.17 -17.39
C THR A 245 -7.19 37.94 -17.51
N THR A 246 -6.40 37.66 -16.49
CA THR A 246 -5.49 36.52 -16.40
C THR A 246 -5.57 35.92 -15.00
N ALA A 247 -5.36 34.61 -14.92
CA ALA A 247 -5.18 33.90 -13.66
C ALA A 247 -4.15 32.80 -13.87
N THR A 248 -3.35 32.55 -12.85
CA THR A 248 -2.43 31.42 -12.80
C THR A 248 -2.95 30.43 -11.77
N VAL A 249 -2.85 29.13 -12.08
CA VAL A 249 -3.25 28.07 -11.15
C VAL A 249 -2.09 27.11 -10.98
N VAL A 250 -1.75 26.85 -9.73
CA VAL A 250 -0.65 25.97 -9.34
C VAL A 250 -1.20 24.87 -8.45
N ARG A 251 -0.90 23.61 -8.79
CA ARG A 251 -1.09 22.46 -7.91
C ARG A 251 -0.02 22.53 -6.82
N THR A 252 -0.39 23.01 -5.64
CA THR A 252 0.50 23.14 -4.48
C THR A 252 0.66 21.82 -3.74
N THR A 253 -0.32 20.93 -3.83
CA THR A 253 -0.24 19.56 -3.31
C THR A 253 -0.95 18.63 -4.27
N THR A 254 -0.28 17.56 -4.70
CA THR A 254 -0.88 16.53 -5.55
C THR A 254 -1.72 15.59 -4.71
N GLY A 255 -2.94 15.29 -5.16
CA GLY A 255 -3.77 14.26 -4.53
C GLY A 255 -3.12 12.89 -4.57
N VAL A 256 -3.01 12.23 -3.43
CA VAL A 256 -2.47 10.86 -3.33
C VAL A 256 -3.60 9.95 -2.91
N ASP A 257 -3.83 8.87 -3.67
CA ASP A 257 -4.82 7.86 -3.31
C ASP A 257 -4.46 7.26 -1.95
N GLY A 258 -5.38 7.23 -0.99
CA GLY A 258 -5.15 6.57 0.29
C GLY A 258 -5.60 5.11 0.34
N ARG A 259 -6.31 4.63 -0.69
CA ARG A 259 -7.00 3.34 -0.63
C ARG A 259 -6.08 2.15 -0.87
N PHE A 260 -6.45 1.03 -0.25
CA PHE A 260 -5.86 -0.29 -0.46
C PHE A 260 -6.92 -1.37 -0.25
N VAL A 261 -6.91 -2.42 -1.08
CA VAL A 261 -7.83 -3.56 -0.93
C VAL A 261 -7.49 -4.44 0.28
N VAL A 262 -8.47 -5.23 0.73
CA VAL A 262 -8.23 -6.35 1.66
C VAL A 262 -7.18 -7.30 1.05
N GLY A 263 -6.34 -7.90 1.88
CA GLY A 263 -5.26 -8.77 1.41
C GLY A 263 -3.98 -8.05 1.00
N SER A 264 -3.98 -6.70 0.99
CA SER A 264 -2.74 -5.93 0.79
C SER A 264 -1.67 -6.33 1.80
N PHE A 265 -0.42 -6.43 1.33
CA PHE A 265 0.72 -6.92 2.10
C PHE A 265 1.33 -5.83 2.97
N ALA A 266 1.54 -6.15 4.25
CA ALA A 266 2.40 -5.39 5.13
C ALA A 266 3.81 -5.99 5.11
N GLN A 267 4.80 -5.16 4.80
CA GLN A 267 6.19 -5.54 4.57
C GLN A 267 7.12 -4.69 5.44
N PRO A 268 8.31 -5.20 5.82
CA PRO A 268 9.29 -4.42 6.57
C PRO A 268 9.89 -3.28 5.72
N THR A 269 10.86 -2.57 6.29
CA THR A 269 11.63 -1.50 5.63
C THR A 269 13.14 -1.72 5.75
N ASP A 270 13.56 -2.98 5.99
CA ASP A 270 14.95 -3.36 6.25
C ASP A 270 15.71 -3.89 5.01
N GLY A 271 15.09 -3.79 3.84
CA GLY A 271 15.55 -4.29 2.55
C GLY A 271 14.97 -5.65 2.16
N SER A 272 14.46 -6.44 3.12
CA SER A 272 13.90 -7.76 2.83
C SER A 272 12.46 -7.70 2.29
N GLU A 273 11.86 -6.51 2.21
CA GLU A 273 10.48 -6.33 1.76
C GLU A 273 10.18 -6.84 0.36
N ALA A 274 11.16 -6.86 -0.55
CA ALA A 274 10.97 -7.34 -1.90
C ALA A 274 11.14 -8.87 -1.93
N PRO A 275 10.07 -9.64 -2.24
CA PRO A 275 10.19 -11.08 -2.42
C PRO A 275 11.08 -11.38 -3.62
N VAL A 276 12.11 -12.19 -3.40
CA VAL A 276 13.05 -12.60 -4.45
C VAL A 276 13.21 -14.11 -4.56
N SER A 277 12.76 -14.86 -3.56
CA SER A 277 12.71 -16.32 -3.57
C SER A 277 11.67 -16.80 -2.54
N VAL A 278 11.62 -18.11 -2.31
CA VAL A 278 10.78 -18.74 -1.29
C VAL A 278 11.57 -19.80 -0.53
N VAL A 279 11.08 -20.18 0.65
CA VAL A 279 11.52 -21.43 1.28
C VAL A 279 11.10 -22.61 0.38
N PRO A 280 12.02 -23.53 0.00
CA PRO A 280 11.73 -24.61 -0.94
C PRO A 280 10.70 -25.61 -0.41
N SER A 281 10.25 -26.52 -1.27
CA SER A 281 9.42 -27.67 -0.89
C SER A 281 10.06 -28.45 0.25
N GLY A 282 9.26 -28.89 1.22
CA GLY A 282 9.79 -29.59 2.37
C GLY A 282 8.95 -29.46 3.63
N SER A 283 9.55 -29.88 4.74
CA SER A 283 9.02 -29.76 6.10
C SER A 283 9.29 -28.38 6.72
N GLY A 284 9.82 -27.43 5.95
CA GLY A 284 10.27 -26.12 6.41
C GLY A 284 11.72 -26.09 6.90
N ILE A 285 12.20 -24.89 7.20
CA ILE A 285 13.54 -24.63 7.75
C ILE A 285 13.37 -24.20 9.20
N MET A 286 13.99 -24.95 10.12
CA MET A 286 13.92 -24.63 11.54
C MET A 286 14.95 -23.56 11.92
N MET A 287 14.48 -22.52 12.59
CA MET A 287 15.28 -21.47 13.18
C MET A 287 15.78 -21.89 14.57
N ALA A 288 17.01 -21.49 14.91
CA ALA A 288 17.60 -21.83 16.20
C ALA A 288 16.85 -21.13 17.36
N ALA A 289 16.14 -21.92 18.17
CA ALA A 289 15.22 -21.40 19.19
C ALA A 289 15.87 -20.65 20.36
N ALA A 290 17.18 -20.80 20.61
CA ALA A 290 17.77 -20.37 21.88
C ALA A 290 18.79 -19.23 21.81
N ASN A 291 19.37 -18.90 20.65
CA ASN A 291 20.61 -18.10 20.63
C ASN A 291 20.70 -17.01 19.57
N ALA A 292 19.60 -16.61 18.91
CA ALA A 292 19.62 -15.63 17.82
C ALA A 292 20.77 -15.91 16.83
N ARG A 293 20.87 -17.17 16.37
CA ARG A 293 21.90 -17.57 15.41
C ARG A 293 21.31 -17.59 14.02
N ASP A 294 22.12 -17.10 13.09
CA ASP A 294 21.83 -17.27 11.68
C ASP A 294 21.80 -18.75 11.32
N VAL A 295 20.99 -19.09 10.32
CA VAL A 295 20.82 -20.46 9.83
C VAL A 295 21.19 -20.50 8.35
N ASP A 296 21.86 -21.56 7.92
CA ASP A 296 22.20 -21.72 6.51
C ASP A 296 20.93 -21.85 5.66
N PHE A 297 20.95 -21.22 4.49
CA PHE A 297 19.96 -21.37 3.43
C PHE A 297 20.58 -22.11 2.25
N PRO A 298 20.75 -23.43 2.34
CA PRO A 298 21.56 -24.18 1.38
C PRO A 298 20.92 -24.25 -0.02
N GLN A 299 19.60 -24.24 -0.09
CA GLN A 299 18.83 -24.40 -1.32
C GLN A 299 17.87 -23.23 -1.49
N ILE A 300 18.32 -22.18 -2.17
CA ILE A 300 17.50 -21.01 -2.50
C ILE A 300 17.01 -21.18 -3.94
N PRO A 301 15.72 -21.44 -4.17
CA PRO A 301 15.19 -21.52 -5.52
C PRO A 301 15.36 -20.20 -6.28
N TYR A 302 15.62 -20.25 -7.57
CA TYR A 302 15.48 -19.08 -8.46
C TYR A 302 14.75 -19.41 -9.76
N SER A 303 14.33 -20.67 -9.95
CA SER A 303 13.61 -21.14 -11.13
C SER A 303 12.74 -22.34 -10.75
N GLY A 304 11.64 -22.54 -11.48
CA GLY A 304 10.77 -23.70 -11.34
C GLY A 304 9.30 -23.34 -11.55
N LEU A 305 8.47 -24.36 -11.73
CA LEU A 305 7.02 -24.21 -11.84
C LEU A 305 6.37 -24.27 -10.45
N PHE A 306 5.92 -23.12 -9.95
CA PHE A 306 5.22 -23.00 -8.68
C PHE A 306 3.81 -23.58 -8.75
N ASP A 307 3.43 -24.28 -7.67
CA ASP A 307 2.04 -24.38 -7.27
C ASP A 307 1.70 -23.15 -6.44
N SER A 308 0.93 -22.23 -7.02
CA SER A 308 0.64 -20.94 -6.40
C SER A 308 -0.17 -21.09 -5.12
N SER A 309 -0.93 -22.19 -4.96
CA SER A 309 -1.71 -22.47 -3.75
C SER A 309 -0.86 -22.85 -2.54
N GLU A 310 0.37 -23.33 -2.78
CA GLU A 310 1.31 -23.74 -1.75
C GLU A 310 2.22 -22.59 -1.28
N ILE A 311 2.23 -21.47 -2.00
CA ILE A 311 2.91 -20.24 -1.59
C ILE A 311 2.16 -19.64 -0.39
N VAL A 312 2.89 -19.40 0.70
CA VAL A 312 2.32 -18.81 1.92
C VAL A 312 1.86 -17.39 1.62
N ASP A 313 0.64 -17.08 2.07
CA ASP A 313 -0.01 -15.78 1.85
C ASP A 313 -0.21 -15.39 0.37
N TRP A 314 -0.35 -16.38 -0.51
CA TRP A 314 -0.78 -16.13 -1.88
C TRP A 314 -2.06 -15.27 -1.91
N PRO A 315 -2.07 -14.14 -2.65
CA PRO A 315 -3.20 -13.22 -2.64
C PRO A 315 -4.32 -13.72 -3.56
N SER A 316 -5.58 -13.42 -3.22
CA SER A 316 -6.73 -13.68 -4.10
C SER A 316 -6.92 -12.59 -5.17
N ASP A 317 -6.41 -11.38 -4.92
CA ASP A 317 -6.47 -10.25 -5.84
C ASP A 317 -5.47 -10.42 -7.00
N THR A 318 -5.95 -10.34 -8.24
CA THR A 318 -5.11 -10.63 -9.42
C THR A 318 -4.03 -9.58 -9.66
N GLY A 319 -4.25 -8.34 -9.22
CA GLY A 319 -3.26 -7.27 -9.29
C GLY A 319 -2.08 -7.53 -8.35
N LEU A 320 -2.37 -8.00 -7.13
CA LEU A 320 -1.35 -8.45 -6.18
C LEU A 320 -0.62 -9.72 -6.64
N GLN A 321 -1.33 -10.67 -7.26
CA GLN A 321 -0.70 -11.85 -7.87
C GLN A 321 0.30 -11.41 -8.95
N ALA A 322 -0.12 -10.55 -9.89
CA ALA A 322 0.74 -10.03 -10.94
C ALA A 322 1.96 -9.29 -10.37
N TRP A 323 1.78 -8.51 -9.31
CA TRP A 323 2.90 -7.85 -8.61
C TRP A 323 3.87 -8.86 -8.02
N LEU A 324 3.38 -9.89 -7.32
CA LEU A 324 4.23 -10.89 -6.68
C LEU A 324 5.03 -11.71 -7.71
N VAL A 325 4.37 -12.11 -8.81
CA VAL A 325 5.02 -12.76 -9.96
C VAL A 325 6.13 -11.87 -10.52
N ALA A 326 5.84 -10.58 -10.72
CA ALA A 326 6.83 -9.64 -11.23
C ALA A 326 8.02 -9.47 -10.26
N GLN A 327 7.80 -9.39 -8.95
CA GLN A 327 8.87 -9.27 -7.96
C GLN A 327 9.79 -10.49 -7.93
N LEU A 328 9.21 -11.69 -7.89
CA LEU A 328 9.99 -12.94 -7.87
C LEU A 328 10.86 -13.11 -9.12
N ASN A 329 10.45 -12.51 -10.25
CA ASN A 329 11.20 -12.57 -11.52
C ASN A 329 12.07 -11.33 -11.81
N ALA A 330 11.97 -10.23 -11.04
CA ALA A 330 12.66 -8.97 -11.31
C ALA A 330 14.20 -9.06 -11.25
N ASN A 331 14.75 -10.03 -10.49
CA ASN A 331 16.19 -10.19 -10.25
C ASN A 331 16.79 -11.45 -10.91
N GLY A 332 16.33 -11.77 -12.12
CA GLY A 332 16.79 -12.96 -12.85
C GLY A 332 16.15 -14.26 -12.39
N GLY A 333 15.11 -14.17 -11.56
CA GLY A 333 14.21 -15.29 -11.28
C GLY A 333 13.54 -15.76 -12.57
N ARG A 334 13.33 -17.06 -12.66
CA ARG A 334 12.72 -17.75 -13.81
C ARG A 334 11.59 -18.65 -13.32
N PHE A 335 10.74 -18.07 -12.49
CA PHE A 335 9.60 -18.77 -11.92
C PHE A 335 8.41 -18.69 -12.85
N GLU A 336 7.81 -19.86 -13.06
CA GLU A 336 6.54 -20.04 -13.75
C GLU A 336 5.46 -20.36 -12.71
N PHE A 337 4.20 -20.03 -12.98
CA PHE A 337 3.12 -20.14 -12.01
C PHE A 337 1.94 -20.88 -12.62
N ASP A 338 1.50 -21.97 -11.98
CA ASP A 338 0.46 -22.85 -12.47
C ASP A 338 -0.87 -22.16 -12.83
N HIS A 339 -1.30 -21.16 -12.04
CA HIS A 339 -2.54 -20.42 -12.28
C HIS A 339 -2.53 -19.63 -13.60
N LEU A 340 -1.36 -19.36 -14.18
CA LEU A 340 -1.23 -18.69 -15.49
C LEU A 340 -1.46 -19.65 -16.66
N PHE A 341 -1.39 -20.96 -16.43
CA PHE A 341 -1.52 -22.00 -17.46
C PHE A 341 -2.87 -22.74 -17.39
N ALA A 342 -3.70 -22.48 -16.37
CA ALA A 342 -4.96 -23.18 -16.13
C ALA A 342 -6.08 -22.91 -17.18
N ASN A 343 -5.78 -22.21 -18.28
CA ASN A 343 -6.70 -21.91 -19.39
C ASN A 343 -6.27 -22.52 -20.75
N SER A 344 -5.36 -23.51 -20.76
CA SER A 344 -5.01 -24.28 -21.97
C SER A 344 -5.55 -25.71 -21.93
#